data_AF-A0A955G045-F1
#
_entry.id   AF-A0A955G045-F1
#
_cell.length_a   1.000
_cell.length_b   1.000
_cell.length_c   1.000
_cell.angle_alpha   90.00
_cell.angle_beta   90.00
_cell.angle_gamma   90.00
#
_symmetry.space_group_name_H-M   'P 1'
#
loop_
_entity.id
_entity.type
_entity.pdbx_description
1 polymer ?
#
loop_
_entity_poly.entity_id
_entity_poly.type
_entity_poly.pdbx_seq_one_letter_code
_entity_poly.pdbx_strand_id
1 'polypeptide(L)'
;VATACKPTQYRSEETGRCRNYAVAATPAACKEGQYRSEETGRCRSIALAAAVTLKPCDDDQFRNPATGRCKQIASTDDLPKPCAEGYERNPETNRCRKLQVSSMPLAAFPVEPVQPGASTIGVWVTAGAVVTAGLGYAAWEWRRELVGAAQRLRAFMTSK
;
A
#
# COMPACT_ATOMS: atom_id res chain seq x y z
N VAL A 1 -5.69 7.07 32.38
CA VAL A 1 -4.78 6.99 33.56
C VAL A 1 -3.61 6.09 33.16
N ALA A 2 -2.40 6.64 33.05
CA ALA A 2 -1.23 5.85 32.67
C ALA A 2 -0.82 4.93 33.84
N THR A 3 -0.84 3.61 33.62
CA THR A 3 -0.43 2.61 34.62
C THR A 3 1.05 2.82 35.00
N ALA A 4 1.35 2.87 36.29
CA ALA A 4 2.72 2.94 36.81
C ALA A 4 3.52 1.67 36.44
N CYS A 5 4.83 1.82 36.20
CA CYS A 5 5.69 0.67 35.94
C CYS A 5 5.86 -0.20 37.19
N LYS A 6 6.15 -1.50 36.99
CA LYS A 6 6.44 -2.43 38.09
C LYS A 6 7.75 -2.03 38.81
N PRO A 7 7.94 -2.39 40.09
CA PRO A 7 9.14 -1.99 40.87
C PRO A 7 10.49 -2.43 40.27
N THR A 8 10.49 -3.47 39.43
CA THR A 8 11.67 -4.00 38.75
C THR A 8 11.87 -3.41 37.34
N GLN A 9 11.13 -2.34 37.02
CA GLN A 9 11.13 -1.71 35.71
C GLN A 9 11.21 -0.19 35.81
N TYR A 10 11.93 0.45 34.90
CA TYR A 10 11.97 1.89 34.73
C TYR A 10 11.17 2.33 33.50
N ARG A 11 10.63 3.55 33.52
CA ARG A 11 9.96 4.13 32.34
C ARG A 11 11.02 4.69 31.40
N SER A 12 11.04 4.21 30.16
CA SER A 12 11.93 4.73 29.11
C SER A 12 11.43 6.09 28.63
N GLU A 13 12.27 7.12 28.70
CA GLU A 13 11.96 8.48 28.22
C GLU A 13 11.74 8.50 26.69
N GLU A 14 12.52 7.71 25.95
CA GLU A 14 12.46 7.67 24.48
C GLU A 14 11.21 6.98 23.93
N THR A 15 10.72 5.94 24.62
CA THR A 15 9.63 5.09 24.10
C THR A 15 8.37 5.12 24.95
N GLY A 16 8.40 5.77 26.11
CA GLY A 16 7.30 5.81 27.08
C GLY A 16 6.91 4.45 27.68
N ARG A 17 7.67 3.38 27.39
CA ARG A 17 7.38 2.00 27.81
C ARG A 17 8.23 1.61 29.03
N CYS A 18 7.70 0.71 29.86
CA CYS A 18 8.44 0.14 30.99
C CYS A 18 9.50 -0.86 30.49
N ARG A 19 10.75 -0.72 30.93
CA ARG A 19 11.88 -1.63 30.63
C ARG A 19 12.45 -2.20 31.92
N ASN A 20 12.88 -3.47 31.90
CA ASN A 20 13.53 -4.11 33.05
C ASN A 20 14.91 -3.50 33.30
N TYR A 21 15.33 -3.43 34.57
CA TYR A 21 16.72 -3.13 34.90
C TYR A 21 17.65 -4.23 34.35
N ALA A 22 18.73 -3.84 33.67
CA ALA A 22 19.70 -4.80 33.15
C ALA A 22 20.47 -5.43 34.31
N VAL A 23 20.24 -6.73 34.55
CA VAL A 23 21.09 -7.51 35.45
C VAL A 23 22.24 -8.05 34.61
N ALA A 24 23.49 -7.74 35.00
CA ALA A 24 24.66 -8.31 34.35
C ALA A 24 24.66 -9.83 34.53
N ALA A 25 24.35 -10.56 33.47
CA ALA A 25 24.29 -12.01 33.49
C ALA A 25 25.72 -12.58 33.45
N THR A 26 26.16 -13.18 34.55
CA THR A 26 27.38 -14.00 34.57
C THR A 26 27.11 -15.31 33.83
N PRO A 27 27.96 -15.70 32.86
CA PRO A 27 27.67 -16.86 32.04
C PRO A 27 28.01 -18.15 32.81
N ALA A 28 27.02 -19.01 33.00
CA ALA A 28 27.18 -20.30 33.70
C ALA A 28 28.29 -21.17 33.09
N ALA A 29 28.92 -22.02 33.90
CA ALA A 29 29.92 -22.99 33.44
C ALA A 29 29.30 -24.05 32.51
N CYS A 30 30.08 -24.55 31.55
CA CYS A 30 29.63 -25.60 30.63
C CYS A 30 29.52 -26.96 31.33
N LYS A 31 28.57 -27.78 30.88
CA LYS A 31 28.38 -29.15 31.40
C LYS A 31 29.52 -30.07 30.96
N GLU A 32 29.76 -31.12 31.74
CA GLU A 32 30.79 -32.13 31.45
C GLU A 32 30.59 -32.76 30.06
N GLY A 33 31.64 -32.81 29.25
CA GLY A 33 31.57 -33.21 27.83
C GLY A 33 31.25 -32.07 26.84
N GLN A 34 31.18 -30.81 27.29
CA GLN A 34 31.01 -29.63 26.45
C GLN A 34 32.16 -28.63 26.62
N TYR A 35 32.60 -28.00 25.53
CA TYR A 35 33.60 -26.94 25.53
C TYR A 35 32.94 -25.57 25.24
N ARG A 36 33.48 -24.50 25.81
CA ARG A 36 33.01 -23.13 25.51
C ARG A 36 33.63 -22.69 24.17
N SER A 37 32.77 -22.27 23.24
CA SER A 37 33.21 -21.69 21.97
C SER A 37 33.69 -20.26 22.20
N GLU A 38 34.96 -19.99 21.91
CA GLU A 38 35.57 -18.65 22.03
C GLU A 38 34.83 -17.59 21.18
N GLU A 39 34.32 -17.99 20.02
CA GLU A 39 33.62 -17.10 19.09
C GLU A 39 32.21 -16.71 19.56
N THR A 40 31.52 -17.61 20.26
CA THR A 40 30.09 -17.42 20.59
C THR A 40 29.80 -17.39 22.09
N GLY A 41 30.77 -17.70 22.94
CA GLY A 41 30.62 -17.84 24.39
C GLY A 41 29.72 -19.01 24.83
N ARG A 42 29.17 -19.78 23.89
CA ARG A 42 28.20 -20.87 24.12
C ARG A 42 28.91 -22.22 24.28
N CYS A 43 28.33 -23.09 25.10
CA CYS A 43 28.81 -24.45 25.28
C CYS A 43 28.44 -25.33 24.08
N ARG A 44 29.40 -26.06 23.51
CA ARG A 44 29.23 -27.03 22.40
C ARG A 44 29.69 -28.40 22.84
N SER A 45 28.99 -29.47 22.43
CA SER A 45 29.38 -30.83 22.79
C SER A 45 30.58 -31.33 21.99
N ILE A 46 31.47 -32.07 22.63
CA ILE A 46 32.67 -32.65 22.03
C ILE A 46 32.33 -33.75 21.00
N ALA A 47 31.24 -34.50 21.21
CA ALA A 47 30.77 -35.54 20.27
C ALA A 47 30.32 -34.99 18.91
N LEU A 48 29.69 -33.81 18.88
CA LEU A 48 29.33 -33.12 17.63
C LEU A 48 30.54 -32.61 16.85
N ALA A 49 31.66 -32.32 17.51
CA ALA A 49 32.91 -31.92 16.86
C ALA A 49 33.65 -33.11 16.24
N ALA A 50 33.58 -34.29 16.87
CA ALA A 50 34.17 -35.52 16.35
C ALA A 50 33.36 -36.14 15.18
N ALA A 51 32.04 -35.90 15.13
CA ALA A 51 31.15 -36.36 14.06
C ALA A 51 31.22 -35.55 12.74
N VAL A 52 32.23 -34.68 12.59
CA VAL A 52 32.50 -33.94 11.33
C VAL A 52 33.17 -34.84 10.28
N THR A 53 33.14 -36.17 10.44
CA THR A 53 33.19 -37.10 9.30
C THR A 53 31.81 -37.13 8.67
N LEU A 54 31.62 -36.23 7.71
CA LEU A 54 30.37 -36.02 6.99
C LEU A 54 29.84 -37.34 6.43
N LYS A 55 28.61 -37.71 6.79
CA LYS A 55 27.93 -38.87 6.21
C LYS A 55 27.91 -38.77 4.67
N PRO A 56 28.04 -39.89 3.93
CA PRO A 56 27.81 -39.91 2.48
C PRO A 56 26.44 -39.31 2.16
N CYS A 57 26.33 -38.61 1.03
CA CYS A 57 25.03 -38.15 0.54
C CYS A 57 24.24 -39.36 0.00
N ASP A 58 22.92 -39.31 0.09
CA ASP A 58 22.04 -40.33 -0.52
C ASP A 58 22.24 -40.36 -2.05
N ASP A 59 21.89 -41.47 -2.69
CA ASP A 59 22.16 -41.74 -4.12
C ASP A 59 21.58 -40.66 -5.08
N ASP A 60 20.55 -39.93 -4.64
CA ASP A 60 19.87 -38.88 -5.41
C ASP A 60 20.40 -37.46 -5.11
N GLN A 61 21.47 -37.35 -4.32
CA GLN A 61 22.01 -36.08 -3.81
C GLN A 61 23.51 -35.91 -4.08
N PHE A 62 23.90 -34.75 -4.59
CA PHE A 62 25.27 -34.35 -4.78
C PHE A 62 25.80 -33.49 -3.63
N ARG A 63 27.04 -33.75 -3.18
CA ARG A 63 27.70 -32.96 -2.12
C ARG A 63 28.22 -31.64 -2.69
N ASN A 64 27.63 -30.53 -2.26
CA ASN A 64 28.11 -29.21 -2.66
C ASN A 64 29.51 -28.94 -2.06
N PRO A 65 30.56 -28.74 -2.88
CA PRO A 65 31.92 -28.53 -2.40
C PRO A 65 32.08 -27.24 -1.59
N ALA A 66 31.29 -26.20 -1.87
CA ALA A 66 31.38 -24.92 -1.18
C ALA A 66 30.72 -24.92 0.21
N THR A 67 29.65 -25.71 0.39
CA THR A 67 28.87 -25.71 1.64
C THR A 67 28.97 -27.00 2.43
N GLY A 68 29.59 -28.05 1.88
CA GLY A 68 29.69 -29.37 2.51
C GLY A 68 28.31 -29.99 2.83
N ARG A 69 27.26 -29.61 2.10
CA ARG A 69 25.88 -30.09 2.30
C ARG A 69 25.42 -30.85 1.05
N CYS A 70 24.67 -31.92 1.25
CA CYS A 70 24.04 -32.68 0.18
C CYS A 70 22.89 -31.84 -0.44
N LYS A 71 22.82 -31.81 -1.77
CA LYS A 71 21.77 -31.16 -2.54
C LYS A 71 21.19 -32.17 -3.51
N GLN A 72 19.87 -32.19 -3.64
CA GLN A 72 19.19 -33.06 -4.59
C GLN A 72 19.61 -32.72 -6.03
N ILE A 73 19.86 -33.76 -6.83
CA ILE A 73 20.13 -33.62 -8.26
C ILE A 73 18.81 -33.17 -8.90
N ALA A 74 18.82 -32.05 -9.64
CA ALA A 74 17.60 -31.47 -10.22
C ALA A 74 16.86 -32.52 -11.05
N SER A 75 15.70 -32.96 -10.55
CA SER A 75 14.78 -33.83 -11.29
C SER A 75 14.22 -33.03 -12.48
N THR A 76 13.84 -33.73 -13.54
CA THR A 76 13.08 -33.16 -14.67
C THR A 76 11.74 -32.52 -14.25
N ASP A 77 11.33 -32.67 -12.98
CA ASP A 77 10.22 -31.96 -12.36
C ASP A 77 10.47 -30.47 -12.12
N ASP A 78 11.74 -30.01 -12.16
CA ASP A 78 12.09 -28.59 -12.13
C ASP A 78 11.87 -27.89 -13.49
N LEU A 79 11.51 -28.64 -14.55
CA LEU A 79 11.04 -28.02 -15.77
C LEU A 79 9.67 -27.37 -15.51
N PRO A 80 9.54 -26.05 -15.75
CA PRO A 80 8.27 -25.39 -15.52
C PRO A 80 7.19 -25.99 -16.41
N LYS A 81 6.09 -26.43 -15.81
CA LYS A 81 4.91 -26.90 -16.54
C LYS A 81 4.52 -25.90 -17.65
N PRO A 82 4.09 -26.36 -18.84
CA PRO A 82 3.63 -25.47 -19.89
C PRO A 82 2.44 -24.64 -19.38
N CYS A 83 2.36 -23.37 -19.82
CA CYS A 83 1.23 -22.51 -19.47
C CYS A 83 -0.05 -22.97 -20.18
N ALA A 84 -1.21 -22.75 -19.55
CA ALA A 84 -2.51 -23.08 -20.13
C ALA A 84 -2.80 -22.24 -21.40
N GLU A 85 -3.71 -22.71 -22.24
CA GLU A 85 -4.15 -21.98 -23.44
C GLU A 85 -4.62 -20.55 -23.08
N GLY A 86 -4.13 -19.55 -23.81
CA GLY A 86 -4.41 -18.14 -23.52
C GLY A 86 -3.44 -17.47 -22.53
N TYR A 87 -2.39 -18.16 -22.09
CA TYR A 87 -1.37 -17.64 -21.17
C TYR A 87 0.04 -17.78 -21.75
N GLU A 88 0.88 -16.75 -21.55
CA GLU A 88 2.29 -16.72 -21.95
C GLU A 88 3.19 -16.74 -20.71
N ARG A 89 4.38 -17.35 -20.79
CA ARG A 89 5.35 -17.35 -19.69
C ARG A 89 6.09 -16.01 -19.65
N ASN A 90 6.04 -15.34 -18.50
CA ASN A 90 6.81 -14.11 -18.30
C ASN A 90 8.31 -14.47 -18.18
N PRO A 91 9.20 -13.91 -19.04
CA PRO A 91 10.63 -14.19 -19.00
C PRO A 91 11.33 -13.73 -17.72
N GLU A 92 10.80 -12.70 -17.04
CA GLU A 92 11.41 -12.15 -15.82
C GLU A 92 11.03 -12.92 -14.55
N THR A 93 9.78 -13.38 -14.49
CA THR A 93 9.23 -14.00 -13.27
C THR A 93 9.00 -15.50 -13.39
N ASN A 94 9.18 -16.09 -14.58
CA ASN A 94 8.88 -17.49 -14.89
C ASN A 94 7.47 -17.93 -14.45
N ARG A 95 6.52 -17.00 -14.45
CA ARG A 95 5.11 -17.25 -14.13
C ARG A 95 4.26 -17.06 -15.38
N CYS A 96 3.20 -17.86 -15.50
CA CYS A 96 2.24 -17.69 -16.59
C CYS A 96 1.43 -16.40 -16.38
N ARG A 97 1.40 -15.54 -17.39
CA ARG A 97 0.58 -14.33 -17.45
C ARG A 97 -0.50 -14.50 -18.52
N LYS A 98 -1.69 -13.95 -18.27
CA LYS A 98 -2.77 -13.98 -19.26
C LYS A 98 -2.36 -13.14 -20.47
N LEU A 99 -2.54 -13.67 -21.68
CA LEU A 99 -2.34 -12.90 -22.91
C LEU A 99 -3.24 -11.66 -22.85
N GLN A 100 -2.65 -10.48 -23.02
CA GLN A 100 -3.42 -9.25 -23.17
C GLN A 100 -4.02 -9.27 -24.56
N VAL A 101 -5.28 -9.70 -24.66
CA VAL A 101 -6.02 -9.64 -25.91
C VAL A 101 -6.35 -8.16 -26.15
N SER A 102 -5.77 -7.57 -27.19
CA SER A 102 -5.92 -6.15 -27.55
C SER A 102 -7.36 -5.77 -27.95
N SER A 103 -8.25 -6.75 -28.04
CA SER A 103 -9.68 -6.59 -28.25
C SER A 103 -10.44 -7.24 -27.10
N MET A 104 -11.05 -6.40 -26.25
CA MET A 104 -12.17 -6.89 -25.45
C MET A 104 -13.28 -7.31 -26.43
N PRO A 105 -13.84 -8.53 -26.33
CA PRO A 105 -15.02 -8.86 -27.12
C PRO A 105 -16.10 -7.83 -26.78
N LEU A 106 -16.72 -7.24 -27.81
CA LEU A 106 -17.85 -6.33 -27.61
C LEU A 106 -18.84 -6.99 -26.66
N ALA A 107 -19.11 -6.35 -25.53
CA ALA A 107 -20.13 -6.83 -24.60
C ALA A 107 -21.46 -6.97 -25.36
N ALA A 108 -22.16 -8.09 -25.16
CA ALA A 108 -23.45 -8.36 -25.80
C ALA A 108 -24.53 -7.32 -25.45
N PHE A 109 -24.28 -6.47 -24.45
CA PHE A 109 -25.14 -5.36 -24.05
C PHE A 109 -24.31 -4.07 -24.03
N PRO A 110 -24.38 -3.23 -25.08
CA PRO A 110 -23.75 -1.92 -25.04
C PRO A 110 -24.46 -1.03 -24.01
N VAL A 111 -23.69 -0.30 -23.20
CA VAL A 111 -24.23 0.78 -22.38
C VAL A 111 -24.76 1.84 -23.34
N GLU A 112 -26.05 2.16 -23.24
CA GLU A 112 -26.66 3.21 -24.05
C GLU A 112 -25.98 4.54 -23.70
N PRO A 113 -25.31 5.19 -24.66
CA PRO A 113 -24.68 6.47 -24.38
C PRO A 113 -25.78 7.49 -24.09
N VAL A 114 -25.73 8.09 -22.90
CA VAL A 114 -26.56 9.26 -22.59
C VAL A 114 -26.19 10.33 -23.60
N GLN A 115 -27.05 10.55 -24.59
CA GLN A 115 -26.91 11.65 -25.53
C GLN A 115 -26.83 12.94 -24.70
N PRO A 116 -25.83 13.81 -24.90
CA PRO A 116 -25.82 15.14 -24.30
C PRO A 116 -26.89 16.01 -24.99
N GLY A 117 -28.16 15.65 -24.75
CA GLY A 117 -29.35 16.24 -25.34
C GLY A 117 -30.16 17.08 -24.35
N ALA A 118 -29.60 17.40 -23.18
CA ALA A 118 -30.15 18.46 -22.35
C ALA A 118 -29.90 19.77 -23.11
N SER A 119 -30.93 20.29 -23.78
CA SER A 119 -30.83 21.49 -24.59
C SER A 119 -30.34 22.65 -23.72
N THR A 120 -29.06 23.02 -23.89
CA THR A 120 -28.42 24.11 -23.16
C THR A 120 -29.22 25.41 -23.30
N ILE A 121 -29.88 25.59 -24.45
CA ILE A 121 -30.77 26.72 -24.74
C ILE A 121 -31.98 26.75 -23.79
N GLY A 122 -32.60 25.59 -23.50
CA GLY A 122 -33.74 25.53 -22.56
C GLY A 122 -33.36 25.98 -21.16
N VAL A 123 -32.14 25.63 -20.71
CA VAL A 123 -31.60 26.07 -19.42
C VAL A 123 -31.35 27.59 -19.39
N TRP A 124 -30.76 28.16 -20.44
CA TRP A 124 -30.52 29.62 -20.48
C TRP A 124 -31.81 30.44 -20.62
N VAL A 125 -32.79 29.96 -21.39
CA VAL A 125 -34.10 30.62 -21.53
C VAL A 125 -34.86 30.61 -20.20
N THR A 126 -34.91 29.46 -19.52
CA THR A 126 -35.58 29.36 -18.21
C THR A 126 -34.87 30.20 -17.15
N ALA A 127 -33.54 30.17 -17.07
CA ALA A 127 -32.79 31.03 -16.17
C ALA A 127 -33.03 32.52 -16.45
N GLY A 128 -33.02 32.92 -17.72
CA GLY A 128 -33.31 34.29 -18.14
C GLY A 128 -34.70 34.76 -17.71
N ALA A 129 -35.73 33.93 -17.94
CA ALA A 129 -37.10 34.26 -17.56
C ALA A 129 -37.26 34.51 -16.05
N VAL A 130 -36.61 33.70 -15.21
CA VAL A 130 -36.64 33.87 -13.74
C VAL A 130 -35.95 35.17 -13.33
N VAL A 131 -34.80 35.49 -13.92
CA VAL A 131 -34.07 36.73 -13.63
C VAL A 131 -34.87 37.96 -14.06
N THR A 132 -35.46 37.95 -15.25
CA THR A 132 -36.29 39.06 -15.74
C THR A 132 -37.52 39.28 -14.85
N ALA A 133 -38.18 38.21 -14.41
CA ALA A 133 -39.31 38.31 -13.48
C ALA A 133 -38.88 38.91 -12.13
N GLY A 134 -37.76 38.46 -11.57
CA GLY A 134 -37.22 38.97 -10.30
C GLY A 134 -36.84 40.46 -10.38
N LEU A 135 -36.12 40.86 -11.43
CA LEU A 135 -35.73 42.25 -11.64
C LEU A 135 -36.94 43.15 -11.93
N GLY A 136 -37.92 42.67 -12.69
CA GLY A 136 -39.16 43.39 -12.96
C GLY A 136 -39.97 43.64 -11.69
N TYR A 137 -40.10 42.61 -10.85
CA TYR A 137 -40.77 42.75 -9.55
C TYR A 137 -40.03 43.73 -8.63
N ALA A 138 -38.70 43.62 -8.56
CA ALA A 138 -37.88 44.55 -7.80
C ALA A 138 -38.05 46.00 -8.29
N ALA A 139 -37.98 46.24 -9.59
CA ALA A 139 -38.17 47.58 -10.14
C ALA A 139 -39.55 48.18 -9.81
N TRP A 140 -40.60 47.35 -9.77
CA TRP A 140 -41.95 47.78 -9.43
C TRP A 140 -42.11 48.09 -7.93
N GLU A 141 -41.55 47.25 -7.05
CA GLU A 141 -41.60 47.43 -5.60
C GLU A 141 -40.83 48.69 -5.18
N TRP A 142 -39.61 48.88 -5.71
CA TRP A 142 -38.75 50.02 -5.42
C TRP A 142 -38.91 51.21 -6.38
N ARG A 143 -40.01 51.29 -7.14
CA ARG A 143 -40.20 52.32 -8.20
C ARG A 143 -39.95 53.75 -7.74
N ARG A 144 -40.35 54.10 -6.52
CA ARG A 144 -40.18 55.47 -5.98
C ARG A 144 -38.73 55.75 -5.58
N GLU A 145 -38.09 54.79 -4.94
CA GLU A 145 -36.67 54.87 -4.55
C GLU A 145 -35.76 54.93 -5.79
N LEU A 146 -36.08 54.15 -6.83
CA LEU A 146 -35.35 54.14 -8.09
C LEU A 146 -35.46 55.49 -8.84
N VAL A 147 -36.63 56.12 -8.84
CA VAL A 147 -36.79 57.47 -9.42
C VAL A 147 -35.96 58.49 -8.63
N GLY A 148 -36.01 58.44 -7.29
CA GLY A 148 -35.19 59.32 -6.44
C GLY A 148 -33.69 59.11 -6.64
N ALA A 149 -33.24 57.86 -6.73
CA ALA A 149 -31.85 57.50 -7.02
C ALA A 149 -31.41 57.97 -8.41
N ALA A 150 -32.25 57.81 -9.43
CA ALA A 150 -31.98 58.28 -10.79
C ALA A 150 -31.85 59.80 -10.87
N GLN A 151 -32.70 60.55 -10.14
CA GLN A 151 -32.60 62.01 -10.05
C GLN A 151 -31.30 62.45 -9.38
N ARG A 152 -30.89 61.80 -8.29
CA ARG A 152 -29.63 62.08 -7.59
C ARG A 152 -28.41 61.75 -8.47
N LEU A 153 -28.44 60.63 -9.18
CA LEU A 153 -27.40 60.26 -10.14
C LEU A 153 -27.30 61.28 -11.29
N ARG A 154 -28.45 61.70 -11.84
CA ARG A 154 -28.50 62.73 -12.88
C ARG A 154 -27.91 64.04 -12.38
N ALA A 155 -28.32 64.49 -11.20
CA ALA A 155 -27.80 65.72 -10.57
C ALA A 155 -26.28 65.64 -10.35
N PHE A 156 -25.77 64.50 -9.90
CA PHE A 156 -24.33 64.27 -9.72
C PHE A 156 -23.57 64.28 -11.05
N MET A 157 -24.11 63.66 -12.10
CA MET A 157 -23.51 63.65 -13.44
C MET A 157 -23.54 65.02 -14.12
N THR A 158 -24.55 65.86 -13.84
CA THR A 158 -24.64 67.23 -14.37
C THR A 158 -23.90 68.27 -13.53
N SER A 159 -23.47 67.90 -12.32
CA SER A 159 -22.72 68.78 -11.39
C SER A 159 -21.19 68.60 -11.52
N LYS A 160 -20.73 67.70 -12.39
CA LYS A 160 -19.34 67.59 -12.84
C LYS A 160 -19.20 68.21 -14.22
#